data_AF-A0A0S8HC92-F1
#
_entry.id   AF-A0A0S8HC92-F1
#
_cell.length_a   1.000
_cell.length_b   1.000
_cell.length_c   1.000
_cell.angle_alpha   90.00
_cell.angle_beta   90.00
_cell.angle_gamma   90.00
#
_symmetry.space_group_name_H-M   'P 1'
#
loop_
_entity.id
_entity.type
_entity.pdbx_description
1 polymer ?
#
loop_
_entity_poly.entity_id
_entity_poly.type
_entity_poly.pdbx_seq_one_letter_code
_entity_poly.pdbx_strand_id
1 'polypeptide(L)'
;MLMILPAFFISSCEKLPEIEQFGSLEIGLILDQPEGELKSALEDSIIFKTHYVVVSILNEHGELVMDGERIELYNFGGYWVTKEIKLKVGLYELIKFFVVDATGNVRLAAPLKDSPKAYLVNHPLPLSFGIRKDQVTKVVPEVLAVVEDPPEAFGYVTFSYSVVKTLNFFIAVYLDDPIIMSPTRYTDAKLTVVVDSLWMHAFRLEPVVNRITVRDGYKWYLLIVEKEGFLPVKLELTRDELLKTSPDNPLLIGLPVDDLHLLVLQPGPADGKDAMISRSLPEENFGDYPFFEALAIQPWSSDIQNQLTRSLIEWDLNKLPKSATIKKAVMTLFYHDEYIRDSILTDPSLNNHPWWCDSCIIPEEYPCAVLQRIISPWEEYEVTWVKQPETTTENQVFIPMKYYIQELASANCIVPPVSEVIDVTRLLADMKSAGHNGMMLRLVREEYPQWFRYASSDAEPPKLWPKLEIYYTLPE
;
A
#
# COMPACT_ATOMS: atom_id res chain seq x y z
N MET A 1 29.40 53.16 -21.98
CA MET A 1 29.02 52.69 -20.63
C MET A 1 27.95 51.62 -20.81
N LEU A 2 28.26 50.39 -20.36
CA LEU A 2 27.37 49.30 -19.90
C LEU A 2 25.87 49.40 -20.26
N MET A 3 25.23 48.38 -20.84
CA MET A 3 25.02 47.07 -20.19
C MET A 3 24.69 45.99 -21.22
N ILE A 4 25.35 44.84 -21.05
CA ILE A 4 25.03 43.55 -21.65
C ILE A 4 24.04 42.86 -20.70
N LEU A 5 22.94 42.32 -21.24
CA LEU A 5 22.06 41.38 -20.53
C LEU A 5 22.09 40.04 -21.31
N PRO A 6 22.60 38.94 -20.72
CA PRO A 6 22.55 37.64 -21.35
C PRO A 6 21.23 36.93 -21.01
N ALA A 7 20.52 36.47 -22.04
CA ALA A 7 19.39 35.57 -21.89
C ALA A 7 19.90 34.14 -21.60
N PHE A 8 19.77 33.70 -20.35
CA PHE A 8 20.00 32.32 -19.95
C PHE A 8 18.80 31.46 -20.40
N PHE A 9 19.01 30.63 -21.42
CA PHE A 9 18.15 29.47 -21.69
C PHE A 9 18.59 28.33 -20.77
N ILE A 10 17.84 28.08 -19.71
CA ILE A 10 18.01 26.89 -18.87
C ILE A 10 17.19 25.78 -19.53
N SER A 11 17.88 24.93 -20.31
CA SER A 11 17.32 23.68 -20.83
C SER A 11 17.34 22.65 -19.70
N SER A 12 16.21 22.46 -19.03
CA SER A 12 16.01 21.37 -18.06
C SER A 12 15.75 20.08 -18.83
N CYS A 13 16.76 19.22 -18.96
CA CYS A 13 16.62 17.86 -19.46
C CYS A 13 16.05 16.98 -18.35
N GLU A 14 14.73 16.86 -18.25
CA GLU A 14 14.11 15.72 -17.58
C GLU A 14 14.24 14.49 -18.50
N LYS A 15 15.12 13.54 -18.16
CA LYS A 15 15.12 12.22 -18.79
C LYS A 15 13.86 11.48 -18.35
N LEU A 16 12.91 11.33 -19.27
CA LEU A 16 11.81 10.38 -19.14
C LEU A 16 12.38 8.96 -18.94
N PRO A 17 11.78 8.11 -18.10
CA PRO A 17 12.19 6.73 -17.94
C PRO A 17 11.99 5.99 -19.26
N GLU A 18 13.07 5.44 -19.82
CA GLU A 18 12.98 4.56 -20.99
C GLU A 18 12.19 3.31 -20.61
N ILE A 19 11.05 3.12 -21.25
CA ILE A 19 10.27 1.87 -21.15
C ILE A 19 11.15 0.76 -21.73
N GLU A 20 11.61 -0.16 -20.90
CA GLU A 20 12.41 -1.30 -21.36
C GLU A 20 11.59 -2.14 -22.35
N GLN A 21 12.11 -2.27 -23.57
CA GLN A 21 11.48 -3.05 -24.64
C GLN A 21 12.19 -4.39 -24.78
N PHE A 22 11.44 -5.45 -25.05
CA PHE A 22 11.95 -6.83 -25.13
C PHE A 22 11.64 -7.48 -26.48
N GLY A 23 12.52 -8.38 -26.92
CA GLY A 23 12.32 -9.29 -28.04
C GLY A 23 12.69 -10.73 -27.66
N SER A 24 12.61 -11.65 -28.62
CA SER A 24 12.97 -13.06 -28.44
C SER A 24 14.19 -13.44 -29.28
N LEU A 25 15.05 -14.29 -28.74
CA LEU A 25 16.15 -14.96 -29.43
C LEU A 25 15.85 -16.46 -29.54
N GLU A 26 15.99 -17.03 -30.72
CA GLU A 26 15.97 -18.47 -30.97
C GLU A 26 17.31 -18.87 -31.58
N ILE A 27 17.98 -19.85 -30.98
CA ILE A 27 19.24 -20.36 -31.52
C ILE A 27 18.96 -21.69 -32.20
N GLY A 28 19.23 -21.74 -33.50
CA GLY A 28 19.06 -22.91 -34.33
C GLY A 28 20.39 -23.59 -34.65
N LEU A 29 20.29 -24.86 -35.01
CA LEU A 29 21.38 -25.67 -35.54
C LEU A 29 20.85 -26.38 -36.78
N ILE A 30 21.52 -26.12 -37.91
CA ILE A 30 21.28 -26.83 -39.17
C ILE A 30 22.39 -27.88 -39.29
N LEU A 31 21.99 -29.14 -39.33
CA LEU A 31 22.88 -30.22 -39.70
C LEU A 31 22.69 -30.45 -41.19
N ASP A 32 23.48 -29.78 -42.02
CA ASP A 32 23.53 -30.10 -43.44
C ASP A 32 23.92 -31.57 -43.57
N GLN A 33 23.01 -32.41 -44.07
CA GLN A 33 23.33 -33.79 -44.39
C GLN A 33 24.14 -33.81 -45.68
N PRO A 34 25.40 -34.21 -45.57
CA PRO A 34 25.88 -35.36 -46.32
C PRO A 34 26.40 -36.41 -45.33
N GLU A 35 26.26 -37.69 -45.66
CA GLU A 35 26.69 -38.83 -44.83
C GLU A 35 28.06 -38.60 -44.17
N GLY A 36 28.14 -38.65 -42.83
CA GLY A 36 29.40 -38.40 -42.12
C GLY A 36 29.30 -38.30 -40.59
N GLU A 37 30.46 -38.09 -39.96
CA GLU A 37 30.75 -38.11 -38.51
C GLU A 37 29.76 -37.34 -37.62
N LEU A 38 29.12 -36.28 -38.14
CA LEU A 38 28.07 -35.50 -37.46
C LEU A 38 26.86 -36.37 -37.07
N LYS A 39 26.50 -37.34 -37.91
CA LYS A 39 25.40 -38.27 -37.64
C LYS A 39 25.81 -39.28 -36.57
N SER A 40 27.04 -39.80 -36.62
CA SER A 40 27.59 -40.73 -35.62
C SER A 40 27.72 -40.07 -34.23
N ALA A 41 28.15 -38.81 -34.18
CA ALA A 41 28.29 -38.05 -32.93
C ALA A 41 26.96 -37.81 -32.20
N LEU A 42 25.83 -37.86 -32.92
CA LEU A 42 24.47 -37.69 -32.38
C LEU A 42 23.69 -39.03 -32.30
N GLU A 43 24.04 -40.05 -33.09
CA GLU A 43 23.38 -41.37 -33.12
C GLU A 43 23.94 -42.38 -32.12
N ASP A 44 25.18 -42.27 -31.63
CA ASP A 44 25.69 -43.17 -30.58
C ASP A 44 24.93 -43.04 -29.23
N SER A 45 24.02 -42.07 -29.14
CA SER A 45 23.13 -41.81 -28.01
C SER A 45 21.69 -42.33 -28.20
N ILE A 46 21.51 -43.56 -28.70
CA ILE A 46 20.19 -44.25 -28.75
C ILE A 46 19.52 -44.36 -27.35
N ILE A 47 20.24 -44.05 -26.27
CA ILE A 47 19.75 -44.07 -24.88
C ILE A 47 19.40 -42.66 -24.33
N PHE A 48 19.81 -41.57 -25.00
CA PHE A 48 19.63 -40.21 -24.46
C PHE A 48 18.96 -39.28 -25.47
N LYS A 49 17.65 -39.11 -25.32
CA LYS A 49 16.77 -38.34 -26.22
C LYS A 49 16.92 -36.80 -26.15
N THR A 50 17.84 -36.27 -25.34
CA THR A 50 17.91 -34.84 -25.04
C THR A 50 19.33 -34.32 -25.19
N HIS A 51 19.50 -33.41 -26.16
CA HIS A 51 20.71 -32.63 -26.37
C HIS A 51 20.53 -31.22 -25.78
N TYR A 52 21.63 -30.57 -25.44
CA TYR A 52 21.62 -29.23 -24.88
C TYR A 52 22.66 -28.39 -25.61
N VAL A 53 22.41 -27.09 -25.74
CA VAL A 53 23.42 -26.11 -26.17
C VAL A 53 23.93 -25.35 -24.97
N VAL A 54 25.19 -24.96 -25.01
CA VAL A 54 25.82 -24.05 -24.07
C VAL A 54 26.14 -22.77 -24.79
N VAL A 55 25.63 -21.64 -24.30
CA VAL A 55 25.79 -20.33 -24.94
C VAL A 55 26.39 -19.29 -23.99
N SER A 56 27.12 -18.32 -24.55
CA SER A 56 27.47 -17.08 -23.83
C SER A 56 27.30 -15.89 -24.76
N ILE A 57 26.68 -14.82 -24.25
CA ILE A 57 26.23 -13.67 -25.04
C ILE A 57 26.68 -12.38 -24.37
N LEU A 58 27.31 -11.49 -25.13
CA LEU A 58 27.65 -10.13 -24.73
C LEU A 58 26.61 -9.13 -25.25
N ASN A 59 26.36 -8.05 -24.51
CA ASN A 59 25.61 -6.90 -25.00
C ASN A 59 26.53 -5.89 -25.73
N GLU A 60 25.94 -4.80 -26.23
CA GLU A 60 26.65 -3.71 -26.91
C GLU A 60 27.70 -2.98 -26.05
N HIS A 61 27.65 -3.14 -24.73
CA HIS A 61 28.63 -2.58 -23.79
C HIS A 61 29.75 -3.57 -23.45
N GLY A 62 29.74 -4.78 -24.03
CA GLY A 62 30.70 -5.84 -23.74
C GLY A 62 30.46 -6.57 -22.40
N GLU A 63 29.26 -6.44 -21.83
CA GLU A 63 28.88 -7.12 -20.59
C GLU A 63 28.24 -8.49 -20.91
N LEU A 64 28.57 -9.51 -20.10
CA LEU A 64 27.98 -10.85 -20.22
C LEU A 64 26.51 -10.83 -19.77
N VAL A 65 25.60 -11.04 -20.72
CA VAL A 65 24.16 -11.21 -20.46
C VAL A 65 23.82 -12.68 -20.23
N MET A 66 24.61 -13.58 -20.81
CA MET A 66 24.56 -15.02 -20.55
C MET A 66 25.99 -15.55 -20.47
N ASP A 67 26.29 -16.34 -19.45
CA ASP A 67 27.61 -16.96 -19.28
C ASP A 67 27.49 -18.47 -19.04
N GLY A 68 27.87 -19.21 -20.08
CA GLY A 68 27.89 -20.67 -20.12
C GLY A 68 26.54 -21.33 -19.85
N GLU A 69 25.42 -20.67 -20.17
CA GLU A 69 24.09 -21.19 -19.86
C GLU A 69 23.75 -22.42 -20.72
N ARG A 70 23.34 -23.51 -20.07
CA ARG A 70 22.87 -24.74 -20.73
C ARG A 70 21.37 -24.67 -21.04
N ILE A 71 21.02 -24.80 -22.32
CA ILE A 71 19.64 -24.68 -22.83
C ILE A 71 19.27 -25.97 -23.56
N GLU A 72 18.06 -26.47 -23.34
CA GLU A 72 17.56 -27.67 -24.02
C GLU A 72 17.39 -27.43 -25.53
N LEU A 73 17.83 -28.39 -26.33
CA LEU A 73 17.75 -28.37 -27.79
C LEU A 73 16.66 -29.34 -28.26
N TYR A 74 15.67 -28.82 -28.99
CA TYR A 74 14.52 -29.56 -29.49
C TYR A 74 14.70 -29.88 -30.98
N ASN A 75 14.37 -31.11 -31.39
CA ASN A 75 14.41 -31.51 -32.80
C ASN A 75 13.01 -31.46 -33.41
N PHE A 76 12.87 -30.69 -34.49
CA PHE A 76 11.69 -30.64 -35.34
C PHE A 76 12.06 -31.08 -36.75
N GLY A 77 11.98 -32.38 -37.02
CA GLY A 77 12.13 -32.92 -38.39
C GLY A 77 13.49 -32.66 -39.04
N GLY A 78 14.57 -32.64 -38.25
CA GLY A 78 15.94 -32.41 -38.74
C GLY A 78 16.48 -31.00 -38.49
N TYR A 79 15.62 -30.08 -38.03
CA TYR A 79 16.03 -28.76 -37.56
C TYR A 79 16.06 -28.75 -36.02
N TRP A 80 17.19 -28.35 -35.45
CA TRP A 80 17.37 -28.31 -34.01
C TRP A 80 17.28 -26.87 -33.51
N VAL A 81 16.48 -26.59 -32.49
CA VAL A 81 16.26 -25.23 -31.97
C VAL A 81 16.10 -25.19 -30.46
N THR A 82 16.47 -24.06 -29.86
CA THR A 82 16.16 -23.75 -28.46
C THR A 82 14.73 -23.24 -28.31
N LYS A 83 14.21 -23.21 -27.07
CA LYS A 83 13.09 -22.32 -26.74
C LYS A 83 13.49 -20.86 -26.92
N GLU A 84 12.50 -19.99 -27.15
CA GLU A 84 12.70 -18.55 -27.22
C GLU A 84 13.26 -18.00 -25.90
N ILE A 85 14.35 -17.22 -26.01
CA ILE A 85 15.02 -16.55 -24.90
C ILE A 85 14.65 -15.07 -24.96
N LYS A 86 14.07 -14.52 -23.88
CA LYS A 86 13.70 -13.09 -23.83
C LYS A 86 14.91 -12.22 -23.51
N LEU A 87 15.22 -11.27 -24.38
CA LEU A 87 16.32 -10.31 -24.23
C LEU A 87 15.81 -8.87 -24.44
N LYS A 88 16.50 -7.89 -23.87
CA LYS A 88 16.20 -6.47 -24.12
C LYS A 88 16.48 -6.13 -25.59
N VAL A 89 15.80 -5.12 -26.11
CA VAL A 89 16.09 -4.58 -27.45
C VAL A 89 17.50 -4.00 -27.44
N GLY A 90 18.34 -4.43 -28.38
CA GLY A 90 19.75 -4.06 -28.41
C GLY A 90 20.57 -4.92 -29.36
N LEU A 91 21.86 -4.59 -29.46
CA LEU A 91 22.85 -5.38 -30.18
C LEU A 91 23.59 -6.31 -29.23
N TYR A 92 23.89 -7.51 -29.73
CA TYR A 92 24.48 -8.60 -28.95
C TYR A 92 25.50 -9.38 -29.78
N GLU A 93 26.39 -10.08 -29.10
CA GLU A 93 27.35 -10.99 -29.70
C GLU A 93 27.31 -12.37 -29.03
N LEU A 94 27.11 -13.42 -29.82
CA LEU A 94 27.29 -14.79 -29.35
C LEU A 94 28.78 -15.12 -29.36
N ILE A 95 29.36 -15.42 -28.21
CA ILE A 95 30.82 -15.60 -28.04
C ILE A 95 31.21 -17.02 -27.64
N LYS A 96 30.25 -17.88 -27.31
CA LYS A 96 30.47 -19.28 -26.93
C LYS A 96 29.28 -20.08 -27.42
N PHE A 97 29.53 -21.19 -28.13
CA PHE A 97 28.48 -22.10 -28.58
C PHE A 97 29.01 -23.51 -28.74
N PHE A 98 28.47 -24.46 -27.98
CA PHE A 98 28.72 -25.89 -28.19
C PHE A 98 27.54 -26.75 -27.70
N VAL A 99 27.37 -27.92 -28.31
CA VAL A 99 26.31 -28.88 -28.03
C VAL A 99 26.85 -29.96 -27.11
N VAL A 100 26.12 -30.24 -26.03
CA VAL A 100 26.42 -31.30 -25.07
C VAL A 100 25.32 -32.35 -25.08
N ASP A 101 25.72 -33.61 -24.91
CA ASP A 101 24.78 -34.71 -24.71
C ASP A 101 24.22 -34.75 -23.28
N ALA A 102 23.31 -35.68 -23.00
CA ALA A 102 22.73 -35.83 -21.66
C ALA A 102 23.75 -36.18 -20.58
N THR A 103 24.87 -36.82 -20.95
CA THR A 103 25.96 -37.18 -20.04
C THR A 103 26.95 -36.04 -19.81
N GLY A 104 26.81 -34.95 -20.56
CA GLY A 104 27.62 -33.74 -20.44
C GLY A 104 28.88 -33.71 -21.30
N ASN A 105 29.01 -34.67 -22.23
CA ASN A 105 30.11 -34.64 -23.19
C ASN A 105 29.78 -33.64 -24.31
N VAL A 106 30.77 -32.84 -24.70
CA VAL A 106 30.65 -31.96 -25.87
C VAL A 106 30.71 -32.79 -27.13
N ARG A 107 29.71 -32.64 -28.00
CA ARG A 107 29.62 -33.34 -29.28
C ARG A 107 29.88 -32.44 -30.47
N LEU A 108 29.47 -31.18 -30.39
CA LEU A 108 29.66 -30.19 -31.43
C LEU A 108 30.13 -28.87 -30.81
N ALA A 109 30.99 -28.11 -31.47
CA ALA A 109 31.40 -26.79 -31.01
C ALA A 109 31.58 -25.82 -32.18
N ALA A 110 31.16 -24.58 -32.01
CA ALA A 110 31.49 -23.51 -32.93
C ALA A 110 32.90 -22.99 -32.59
N PRO A 111 33.84 -22.97 -33.55
CA PRO A 111 35.18 -22.46 -33.32
C PRO A 111 35.16 -20.94 -33.15
N LEU A 112 35.98 -20.44 -32.24
CA LEU A 112 36.26 -19.01 -32.12
C LEU A 112 37.14 -18.55 -33.28
N LYS A 113 36.97 -17.29 -33.68
CA LYS A 113 37.83 -16.60 -34.62
C LYS A 113 39.27 -16.69 -34.11
N ASP A 114 40.18 -16.97 -35.04
CA ASP A 114 41.60 -17.19 -34.77
C ASP A 114 41.96 -18.49 -34.02
N SER A 115 40.98 -19.38 -33.78
CA SER A 115 41.26 -20.73 -33.30
C SER A 115 41.83 -21.63 -34.40
N PRO A 116 42.56 -22.71 -34.05
CA PRO A 116 43.09 -23.66 -35.03
C PRO A 116 42.05 -24.22 -36.01
N LYS A 117 40.79 -24.39 -35.58
CA LYS A 117 39.69 -24.91 -36.43
C LYS A 117 38.81 -23.84 -37.06
N ALA A 118 39.09 -22.55 -36.87
CA ALA A 118 38.26 -21.47 -37.41
C ALA A 118 38.14 -21.49 -38.94
N TYR A 119 39.14 -22.03 -39.66
CA TYR A 119 39.17 -22.10 -41.11
C TYR A 119 38.16 -23.10 -41.72
N LEU A 120 37.57 -23.97 -40.89
CA LEU A 120 36.63 -25.01 -41.32
C LEU A 120 35.17 -24.51 -41.37
N VAL A 121 34.92 -23.27 -40.93
CA VAL A 121 33.60 -22.62 -40.94
C VAL A 121 33.70 -21.28 -41.67
N ASN A 122 32.60 -20.81 -42.25
CA ASN A 122 32.54 -19.52 -42.94
C ASN A 122 32.38 -18.35 -41.96
N HIS A 123 31.67 -18.60 -40.85
CA HIS A 123 31.28 -17.63 -39.85
C HIS A 123 31.63 -18.13 -38.44
N PRO A 124 32.93 -18.09 -38.05
CA PRO A 124 33.35 -18.43 -36.68
C PRO A 124 32.84 -17.39 -35.67
N LEU A 125 32.76 -17.78 -34.40
CA LEU A 125 32.37 -16.88 -33.30
C LEU A 125 33.45 -15.78 -33.10
N PRO A 126 33.11 -14.56 -32.65
CA PRO A 126 31.80 -14.12 -32.20
C PRO A 126 30.83 -13.79 -33.35
N LEU A 127 29.54 -14.06 -33.15
CA LEU A 127 28.47 -13.75 -34.10
C LEU A 127 27.59 -12.61 -33.58
N SER A 128 27.57 -11.48 -34.28
CA SER A 128 26.75 -10.32 -33.90
C SER A 128 25.29 -10.47 -34.39
N PHE A 129 24.32 -10.13 -33.54
CA PHE A 129 22.89 -10.13 -33.86
C PHE A 129 22.15 -9.01 -33.12
N GLY A 130 20.96 -8.65 -33.59
CA GLY A 130 20.12 -7.61 -32.98
C GLY A 130 18.77 -8.14 -32.52
N ILE A 131 18.34 -7.73 -31.32
CA ILE A 131 17.02 -8.03 -30.77
C ILE A 131 16.10 -6.84 -31.01
N ARG A 132 14.93 -7.10 -31.62
CA ARG A 132 13.91 -6.09 -31.92
C ARG A 132 12.65 -6.37 -31.13
N LYS A 133 11.92 -5.29 -30.79
CA LYS A 133 10.70 -5.36 -30.00
C LYS A 133 9.69 -6.31 -30.64
N ASP A 134 9.14 -7.22 -29.84
CA ASP A 134 8.08 -8.17 -30.24
C ASP A 134 8.41 -9.04 -31.47
N GLN A 135 9.71 -9.21 -31.78
CA GLN A 135 10.19 -10.06 -32.87
C GLN A 135 11.05 -11.21 -32.33
N VAL A 136 11.08 -12.31 -33.09
CA VAL A 136 11.99 -13.44 -32.85
C VAL A 136 13.19 -13.31 -33.80
N THR A 137 14.37 -13.09 -33.23
CA THR A 137 15.64 -13.12 -33.95
C THR A 137 16.17 -14.55 -33.94
N LYS A 138 16.44 -15.11 -35.12
CA LYS A 138 17.03 -16.45 -35.26
C LYS A 138 18.52 -16.34 -35.51
N VAL A 139 19.32 -17.07 -34.73
CA VAL A 139 20.77 -17.17 -34.89
C VAL A 139 21.13 -18.63 -35.14
N VAL A 140 21.90 -18.91 -36.19
CA VAL A 140 22.31 -20.28 -36.57
C VAL A 140 23.83 -20.34 -36.66
N PRO A 141 24.53 -20.74 -35.59
CA PRO A 141 25.98 -20.89 -35.60
C PRO A 141 26.42 -22.12 -36.41
N GLU A 142 27.54 -22.00 -37.11
CA GLU A 142 28.21 -23.15 -37.74
C GLU A 142 29.04 -23.90 -36.68
N VAL A 143 28.94 -25.23 -36.67
CA VAL A 143 29.62 -26.08 -35.68
C VAL A 143 30.39 -27.20 -36.34
N LEU A 144 31.42 -27.70 -35.65
CA LEU A 144 32.17 -28.88 -36.05
C LEU A 144 32.03 -29.96 -34.98
N ALA A 145 32.20 -31.22 -35.37
CA ALA A 145 32.23 -32.34 -34.43
C ALA A 145 33.43 -32.27 -33.48
N VAL A 146 33.17 -32.58 -32.21
CA VAL A 146 34.16 -32.72 -31.15
C VAL A 146 34.26 -34.22 -30.84
N VAL A 147 35.36 -34.84 -31.28
CA VAL A 147 35.59 -36.28 -31.08
C VAL A 147 36.67 -36.48 -30.02
N GLU A 148 37.92 -36.20 -30.35
CA GLU A 148 39.08 -36.25 -29.44
C GLU A 148 39.85 -34.92 -29.39
N ASP A 149 39.27 -33.87 -29.97
CA ASP A 149 39.89 -32.56 -30.02
C ASP A 149 39.81 -31.86 -28.66
N PRO A 150 40.93 -31.28 -28.18
CA PRO A 150 40.92 -30.53 -26.94
C PRO A 150 40.23 -29.16 -27.12
N PRO A 151 39.68 -28.53 -26.06
CA PRO A 151 38.97 -27.24 -26.13
C PRO A 151 39.74 -26.15 -26.88
N GLU A 152 41.07 -26.15 -26.76
CA GLU A 152 42.00 -25.20 -27.35
C GLU A 152 41.97 -25.23 -28.89
N ALA A 153 41.62 -26.38 -29.50
CA ALA A 153 41.47 -26.50 -30.95
C ALA A 153 40.34 -25.62 -31.50
N PHE A 154 39.36 -25.30 -30.65
CA PHE A 154 38.21 -24.44 -30.93
C PHE A 154 38.37 -23.03 -30.33
N GLY A 155 39.50 -22.76 -29.66
CA GLY A 155 39.81 -21.49 -29.01
C GLY A 155 39.29 -21.36 -27.57
N TYR A 156 38.70 -22.42 -27.01
CA TYR A 156 38.20 -22.42 -25.63
C TYR A 156 39.30 -22.81 -24.64
N VAL A 157 39.32 -22.18 -23.46
CA VAL A 157 40.21 -22.58 -22.35
C VAL A 157 39.73 -23.91 -21.75
N THR A 158 38.41 -24.08 -21.61
CA THR A 158 37.77 -25.31 -21.12
C THR A 158 36.38 -25.43 -21.73
N PHE A 159 35.89 -26.67 -21.92
CA PHE A 159 34.48 -26.94 -22.20
C PHE A 159 33.63 -26.93 -20.91
N SER A 160 33.76 -25.87 -20.11
CA SER A 160 32.99 -25.69 -18.88
C SER A 160 31.68 -24.96 -19.18
N TYR A 161 30.58 -25.45 -18.61
CA TYR A 161 29.27 -24.83 -18.71
C TYR A 161 28.55 -24.84 -17.37
N SER A 162 27.71 -23.85 -17.14
CA SER A 162 26.87 -23.77 -15.95
C SER A 162 25.54 -24.48 -16.24
N VAL A 163 25.31 -25.61 -15.57
CA VAL A 163 23.96 -26.19 -15.53
C VAL A 163 23.14 -25.34 -14.56
N VAL A 164 22.30 -24.47 -15.10
CA VAL A 164 21.31 -23.75 -14.29
C VAL A 164 20.22 -24.74 -13.92
N LYS A 165 20.43 -25.45 -12.80
CA LYS A 165 19.39 -26.29 -12.20
C LYS A 165 18.23 -25.38 -11.79
N THR A 166 17.02 -25.92 -11.78
CA THR A 166 15.83 -25.20 -11.29
C THR A 166 15.26 -25.86 -10.06
N LEU A 167 14.71 -25.05 -9.17
CA LEU A 167 14.04 -25.47 -7.96
C LEU A 167 12.59 -25.01 -8.03
N ASN A 168 11.67 -25.94 -7.77
CA ASN A 168 10.24 -25.65 -7.68
C ASN A 168 9.84 -25.64 -6.21
N PHE A 169 9.00 -24.69 -5.82
CA PHE A 169 8.36 -24.67 -4.50
C PHE A 169 6.92 -24.13 -4.60
N PHE A 170 6.13 -24.41 -3.57
CA PHE A 170 4.73 -24.00 -3.47
C PHE A 170 4.57 -22.98 -2.35
N ILE A 171 3.84 -21.90 -2.63
CA ILE A 171 3.62 -20.80 -1.70
C ILE A 171 2.18 -20.30 -1.79
N ALA A 172 1.60 -19.92 -0.66
CA ALA A 172 0.34 -19.20 -0.59
C ALA A 172 0.44 -18.07 0.43
N VAL A 173 -0.26 -16.98 0.15
CA VAL A 173 -0.30 -15.79 1.02
C VAL A 173 -1.70 -15.68 1.59
N TYR A 174 -1.82 -15.46 2.89
CA TYR A 174 -3.10 -15.29 3.58
C TYR A 174 -3.09 -14.05 4.47
N LEU A 175 -4.28 -13.56 4.79
CA LEU A 175 -4.44 -12.48 5.77
C LEU A 175 -4.48 -13.10 7.17
N ASP A 176 -3.50 -12.74 8.00
CA ASP A 176 -3.38 -13.25 9.37
C ASP A 176 -4.20 -12.35 10.31
N ASP A 177 -5.53 -12.58 10.32
CA ASP A 177 -6.49 -11.85 11.14
C ASP A 177 -6.79 -12.64 12.44
N PRO A 178 -6.37 -12.14 13.62
CA PRO A 178 -6.54 -12.86 14.88
C PRO A 178 -8.00 -12.92 15.37
N ILE A 179 -8.92 -12.12 14.79
CA ILE A 179 -10.33 -12.01 15.19
C ILE A 179 -11.19 -13.05 14.45
N ILE A 180 -10.75 -13.51 13.28
CA ILE A 180 -11.50 -14.42 12.42
C ILE A 180 -11.07 -15.88 12.67
N MET A 181 -11.87 -16.65 13.42
CA MET A 181 -11.74 -18.13 13.52
C MET A 181 -12.24 -18.89 12.28
N SER A 182 -12.47 -18.22 11.15
CA SER A 182 -12.90 -18.84 9.89
C SER A 182 -11.73 -19.48 9.14
N PRO A 183 -11.94 -20.40 8.18
CA PRO A 183 -10.84 -20.97 7.41
C PRO A 183 -9.99 -19.87 6.74
N THR A 184 -8.67 -20.09 6.76
CA THR A 184 -7.64 -19.23 6.17
C THR A 184 -8.04 -18.75 4.78
N ARG A 185 -8.16 -17.44 4.59
CA ARG A 185 -8.52 -16.84 3.29
C ARG A 185 -7.25 -16.39 2.57
N TYR A 186 -6.92 -17.05 1.45
CA TYR A 186 -5.80 -16.65 0.61
C TYR A 186 -6.03 -15.30 -0.09
N THR A 187 -4.95 -14.59 -0.38
CA THR A 187 -4.94 -13.29 -1.05
C THR A 187 -3.86 -13.23 -2.13
N ASP A 188 -4.00 -12.30 -3.07
CA ASP A 188 -2.98 -11.99 -4.08
C ASP A 188 -1.83 -11.18 -3.48
N ALA A 189 -0.63 -11.31 -4.05
CA ALA A 189 0.56 -10.54 -3.64
C ALA A 189 1.62 -10.52 -4.75
N LYS A 190 2.66 -9.70 -4.57
CA LYS A 190 3.90 -9.74 -5.36
C LYS A 190 4.99 -10.46 -4.56
N LEU A 191 5.63 -11.45 -5.15
CA LEU A 191 6.77 -12.15 -4.56
C LEU A 191 8.04 -11.80 -5.32
N THR A 192 9.05 -11.29 -4.63
CA THR A 192 10.40 -11.11 -5.18
C THR A 192 11.34 -12.14 -4.55
N VAL A 193 12.04 -12.90 -5.39
CA VAL A 193 13.04 -13.89 -4.95
C VAL A 193 14.44 -13.36 -5.27
N VAL A 194 15.30 -13.35 -4.26
CA VAL A 194 16.70 -12.91 -4.33
C VAL A 194 17.59 -14.05 -3.85
N VAL A 195 18.62 -14.41 -4.62
CA VAL A 195 19.55 -15.50 -4.28
C VAL A 195 20.98 -15.02 -4.06
N ASP A 196 21.35 -13.90 -4.70
CA ASP A 196 22.61 -13.19 -4.53
C ASP A 196 22.45 -11.72 -4.99
N SER A 197 23.55 -10.97 -5.06
CA SER A 197 23.58 -9.57 -5.49
C SER A 197 23.24 -9.38 -6.98
N LEU A 198 23.18 -10.45 -7.77
CA LEU A 198 23.12 -10.42 -9.24
C LEU A 198 21.80 -10.96 -9.80
N TRP A 199 21.09 -11.83 -9.07
CA TRP A 199 19.82 -12.42 -9.52
C TRP A 199 18.65 -12.09 -8.58
N MET A 200 17.68 -11.37 -9.14
CA MET A 200 16.41 -11.02 -8.54
C MET A 200 15.29 -11.20 -9.57
N HIS A 201 14.17 -11.81 -9.18
CA HIS A 201 13.00 -11.91 -10.04
C HIS A 201 11.70 -11.72 -9.25
N ALA A 202 10.73 -11.03 -9.87
CA ALA A 202 9.42 -10.77 -9.28
C ALA A 202 8.31 -11.59 -9.97
N PHE A 203 7.47 -12.21 -9.16
CA PHE A 203 6.32 -13.02 -9.54
C PHE A 203 5.04 -12.38 -9.03
N ARG A 204 3.94 -12.56 -9.77
CA ARG A 204 2.58 -12.22 -9.32
C ARG A 204 1.93 -13.48 -8.76
N LEU A 205 1.45 -13.41 -7.53
CA LEU A 205 0.75 -14.50 -6.85
C LEU A 205 -0.76 -14.30 -6.96
N GLU A 206 -1.48 -15.37 -7.28
CA GLU A 206 -2.94 -15.44 -7.22
C GLU A 206 -3.42 -15.88 -5.83
N PRO A 207 -4.70 -15.65 -5.45
CA PRO A 207 -5.24 -16.01 -4.13
C PRO A 207 -5.52 -17.52 -3.99
N VAL A 208 -4.52 -18.34 -4.33
CA VAL A 208 -4.51 -19.80 -4.33
C VAL A 208 -3.08 -20.28 -3.97
N VAL A 209 -2.86 -21.59 -3.94
CA VAL A 209 -1.50 -22.14 -3.87
C VAL A 209 -0.81 -21.95 -5.22
N ASN A 210 0.29 -21.21 -5.24
CA ASN A 210 1.06 -20.91 -6.44
C ASN A 210 2.29 -21.84 -6.52
N ARG A 211 2.63 -22.28 -7.73
CA ARG A 211 3.88 -23.02 -8.02
C ARG A 211 4.91 -22.06 -8.60
N ILE A 212 6.05 -21.91 -7.93
CA ILE A 212 7.13 -21.00 -8.32
C ILE A 212 8.37 -21.79 -8.73
N THR A 213 9.04 -21.34 -9.79
CA THR A 213 10.25 -21.96 -10.34
C THR A 213 11.40 -20.95 -10.33
N VAL A 214 12.49 -21.26 -9.65
CA VAL A 214 13.67 -20.39 -9.50
C VAL A 214 14.97 -21.13 -9.83
N ARG A 215 16.09 -20.41 -9.90
CA ARG A 215 17.42 -21.03 -10.06
C ARG A 215 17.78 -21.84 -8.81
N ASP A 216 18.25 -23.07 -8.99
CA ASP A 216 18.74 -23.97 -7.95
C ASP A 216 20.27 -23.84 -7.79
N GLY A 217 20.80 -24.36 -6.69
CA GLY A 217 22.24 -24.37 -6.39
C GLY A 217 22.68 -23.38 -5.31
N TYR A 218 21.75 -22.59 -4.76
CA TYR A 218 22.01 -21.65 -3.68
C TYR A 218 21.65 -22.27 -2.33
N LYS A 219 22.41 -21.93 -1.29
CA LYS A 219 22.14 -22.41 0.07
C LYS A 219 20.92 -21.74 0.68
N TRP A 220 20.73 -20.46 0.39
CA TRP A 220 19.69 -19.59 0.95
C TRP A 220 18.98 -18.81 -0.16
N TYR A 221 17.71 -18.51 0.09
CA TYR A 221 16.82 -17.75 -0.76
C TYR A 221 16.15 -16.69 0.11
N LEU A 222 16.26 -15.42 -0.27
CA LEU A 222 15.51 -14.33 0.34
C LEU A 222 14.22 -14.12 -0.46
N LEU A 223 13.09 -14.38 0.18
CA LEU A 223 11.75 -14.12 -0.32
C LEU A 223 11.27 -12.79 0.26
N ILE A 224 10.82 -11.89 -0.60
CA ILE A 224 10.22 -10.61 -0.22
C ILE A 224 8.79 -10.60 -0.77
N VAL A 225 7.79 -10.68 0.10
CA VAL A 225 6.38 -10.63 -0.26
C VAL A 225 5.86 -9.22 -0.01
N GLU A 226 5.28 -8.61 -1.04
CA GLU A 226 4.74 -7.25 -1.02
C GLU A 226 3.26 -7.28 -1.41
N LYS A 227 2.43 -6.56 -0.66
CA LYS A 227 1.03 -6.28 -0.99
C LYS A 227 0.73 -4.83 -0.61
N GLU A 228 -0.06 -4.15 -1.44
CA GLU A 228 -0.49 -2.79 -1.13
C GLU A 228 -1.23 -2.74 0.22
N GLY A 229 -0.84 -1.81 1.09
CA GLY A 229 -1.39 -1.65 2.43
C GLY A 229 -0.72 -2.48 3.53
N PHE A 230 0.31 -3.28 3.20
CA PHE A 230 1.04 -4.12 4.16
C PHE A 230 2.55 -3.87 4.07
N LEU A 231 3.25 -4.03 5.20
CA LEU A 231 4.71 -4.01 5.19
C LEU A 231 5.27 -5.24 4.43
N PRO A 232 6.37 -5.09 3.67
CA PRO A 232 6.99 -6.23 2.99
C PRO A 232 7.47 -7.29 3.98
N VAL A 233 7.01 -8.52 3.82
CA VAL A 233 7.47 -9.66 4.62
C VAL A 233 8.72 -10.23 3.98
N LYS A 234 9.83 -10.27 4.74
CA LYS A 234 11.11 -10.80 4.30
C LYS A 234 11.41 -12.10 5.02
N LEU A 235 11.72 -13.15 4.26
CA LEU A 235 12.00 -14.48 4.78
C LEU A 235 13.25 -15.04 4.12
N GLU A 236 14.21 -15.46 4.93
CA GLU A 236 15.36 -16.23 4.47
C GLU A 236 15.10 -17.71 4.68
N LEU A 237 15.08 -18.48 3.58
CA LEU A 237 14.84 -19.92 3.61
C LEU A 237 15.99 -20.68 2.96
N THR A 238 16.28 -21.86 3.50
CA THR A 238 17.21 -22.80 2.88
C THR A 238 16.59 -23.49 1.67
N ARG A 239 17.46 -23.98 0.79
CA ARG A 239 17.09 -24.88 -0.31
C ARG A 239 16.23 -26.07 0.15
N ASP A 240 16.61 -26.69 1.27
CA ASP A 240 15.94 -27.90 1.76
C ASP A 240 14.55 -27.60 2.34
N GLU A 241 14.32 -26.40 2.87
CA GLU A 241 13.00 -25.95 3.32
C GLU A 241 12.06 -25.74 2.14
N LEU A 242 12.53 -25.12 1.06
CA LEU A 242 11.72 -24.91 -0.14
C LEU A 242 11.32 -26.24 -0.81
N LEU A 243 12.23 -27.24 -0.81
CA LEU A 243 11.95 -28.57 -1.36
C LEU A 243 10.91 -29.39 -0.57
N LYS A 244 10.65 -29.03 0.68
CA LYS A 244 9.63 -29.71 1.50
C LYS A 244 8.20 -29.23 1.19
N THR A 245 8.06 -28.15 0.43
CA THR A 245 6.74 -27.61 0.07
C THR A 245 6.06 -28.48 -0.99
N SER A 246 4.73 -28.56 -0.92
CA SER A 246 3.91 -29.31 -1.88
C SER A 246 2.56 -28.61 -2.08
N PRO A 247 1.72 -29.04 -3.05
CA PRO A 247 0.37 -28.50 -3.20
C PRO A 247 -0.48 -28.59 -1.92
N ASP A 248 -0.31 -29.67 -1.15
CA ASP A 248 -1.06 -29.92 0.09
C ASP A 248 -0.37 -29.34 1.34
N ASN A 249 0.91 -28.98 1.23
CA ASN A 249 1.71 -28.36 2.29
C ASN A 249 2.55 -27.21 1.72
N PRO A 250 1.93 -26.10 1.30
CA PRO A 250 2.64 -24.96 0.76
C PRO A 250 3.35 -24.17 1.88
N LEU A 251 4.34 -23.36 1.50
CA LEU A 251 4.84 -22.30 2.36
C LEU A 251 3.73 -21.27 2.56
N LEU A 252 3.23 -21.14 3.79
CA LEU A 252 2.18 -20.18 4.14
C LEU A 252 2.81 -18.90 4.67
N ILE A 253 2.54 -17.78 3.98
CA ILE A 253 2.97 -16.45 4.42
C ILE A 253 1.74 -15.70 4.92
N GLY A 254 1.68 -15.49 6.23
CA GLY A 254 0.72 -14.57 6.82
C GLY A 254 1.17 -13.15 6.54
N LEU A 255 0.32 -12.35 5.90
CA LEU A 255 0.43 -10.91 5.97
C LEU A 255 -0.24 -10.49 7.28
N PRO A 256 0.53 -10.02 8.27
CA PRO A 256 -0.05 -9.51 9.50
C PRO A 256 -0.99 -8.36 9.12
N VAL A 257 -2.24 -8.46 9.52
CA VAL A 257 -3.19 -7.36 9.33
C VAL A 257 -2.87 -6.29 10.36
N ASP A 258 -1.88 -5.46 10.06
CA ASP A 258 -1.57 -4.25 10.83
C ASP A 258 -1.40 -3.08 9.83
N ASP A 259 -1.98 -1.90 10.04
CA ASP A 259 -2.05 -1.31 11.38
C ASP A 259 -3.12 -0.22 11.53
N LEU A 260 -4.19 -0.19 10.72
CA LEU A 260 -5.25 0.80 10.95
C LEU A 260 -6.32 0.24 11.89
N HIS A 261 -6.10 0.40 13.18
CA HIS A 261 -7.05 0.07 14.24
C HIS A 261 -8.15 1.13 14.34
N LEU A 262 -9.36 0.73 14.73
CA LEU A 262 -10.47 1.64 15.05
C LEU A 262 -10.83 1.50 16.53
N LEU A 263 -10.73 2.59 17.28
CA LEU A 263 -11.34 2.73 18.59
C LEU A 263 -12.63 3.54 18.45
N VAL A 264 -13.74 2.98 18.93
CA VAL A 264 -15.03 3.69 19.03
C VAL A 264 -15.33 3.97 20.49
N LEU A 265 -15.57 5.24 20.82
CA LEU A 265 -16.02 5.68 22.13
C LEU A 265 -17.42 6.28 21.98
N GLN A 266 -18.38 5.74 22.72
CA GLN A 266 -19.75 6.27 22.82
C GLN A 266 -20.26 5.97 24.24
N PRO A 267 -19.65 6.60 25.26
CA PRO A 267 -20.01 6.33 26.64
C PRO A 267 -21.43 6.85 26.92
N GLY A 268 -22.15 6.12 27.77
CA GLY A 268 -23.38 6.60 28.38
C GLY A 268 -23.10 7.37 29.67
N PRO A 269 -24.13 7.78 30.42
CA PRO A 269 -23.98 8.76 31.51
C PRO A 269 -23.13 8.23 32.68
N ALA A 270 -23.05 6.91 32.87
CA ALA A 270 -22.24 6.32 33.95
C ALA A 270 -20.72 6.30 33.66
N ASP A 271 -20.34 6.27 32.38
CA ASP A 271 -18.94 6.16 31.93
C ASP A 271 -18.47 7.41 31.15
N GLY A 272 -19.42 8.29 30.86
CA GLY A 272 -19.25 9.55 30.15
C GLY A 272 -18.64 10.60 31.06
N LYS A 273 -18.24 11.71 30.45
CA LYS A 273 -17.81 12.89 31.18
C LYS A 273 -18.15 14.10 30.33
N ASP A 274 -19.34 14.63 30.53
CA ASP A 274 -19.80 15.83 29.86
C ASP A 274 -20.66 16.70 30.77
N ALA A 275 -20.61 18.00 30.55
CA ALA A 275 -21.39 18.93 31.36
C ALA A 275 -21.71 20.17 30.54
N MET A 276 -22.89 20.73 30.75
CA MET A 276 -23.20 22.08 30.31
C MET A 276 -22.81 23.08 31.41
N ILE A 277 -22.40 24.29 31.02
CA ILE A 277 -22.21 25.41 31.94
C ILE A 277 -22.99 26.61 31.46
N SER A 278 -23.66 27.31 32.38
CA SER A 278 -24.55 28.41 32.06
C SER A 278 -24.14 29.69 32.77
N ARG A 279 -23.97 30.79 32.02
CA ARG A 279 -23.69 32.10 32.61
C ARG A 279 -24.84 32.60 33.50
N SER A 280 -26.07 32.27 33.13
CA SER A 280 -27.26 32.72 33.87
C SER A 280 -27.44 31.97 35.18
N LEU A 281 -26.85 30.79 35.31
CA LEU A 281 -26.82 29.98 36.52
C LEU A 281 -25.35 29.63 36.86
N PRO A 282 -24.54 30.65 37.21
CA PRO A 282 -23.09 30.54 37.09
C PRO A 282 -22.44 29.65 38.16
N GLU A 283 -23.15 29.38 39.26
CA GLU A 283 -22.74 28.52 40.36
C GLU A 283 -23.36 27.12 40.28
N GLU A 284 -24.31 26.89 39.38
CA GLU A 284 -24.98 25.59 39.23
C GLU A 284 -24.14 24.65 38.35
N ASN A 285 -24.21 23.37 38.68
CA ASN A 285 -23.62 22.30 37.90
C ASN A 285 -24.69 21.62 37.03
N PHE A 286 -24.32 21.25 35.81
CA PHE A 286 -25.21 20.57 34.86
C PHE A 286 -24.51 19.35 34.24
N GLY A 287 -23.93 18.49 35.11
CA GLY A 287 -23.37 17.20 34.69
C GLY A 287 -24.41 16.34 34.00
N ASP A 288 -25.54 16.06 34.66
CA ASP A 288 -26.60 15.19 34.12
C ASP A 288 -27.53 15.88 33.08
N TYR A 289 -27.06 16.93 32.40
CA TYR A 289 -27.94 17.70 31.51
C TYR A 289 -28.02 17.07 30.12
N PRO A 290 -29.24 16.78 29.60
CA PRO A 290 -29.42 15.94 28.42
C PRO A 290 -28.89 16.57 27.11
N PHE A 291 -28.40 17.81 27.13
CA PHE A 291 -27.94 18.51 25.94
C PHE A 291 -26.47 18.90 25.99
N PHE A 292 -25.76 18.54 24.92
CA PHE A 292 -24.44 19.07 24.58
C PHE A 292 -24.63 20.27 23.65
N GLU A 293 -24.50 21.49 24.18
CA GLU A 293 -24.93 22.70 23.50
C GLU A 293 -24.00 23.91 23.66
N ALA A 294 -24.16 24.84 22.72
CA ALA A 294 -23.65 26.19 22.82
C ALA A 294 -24.73 27.14 22.33
N LEU A 295 -25.20 27.99 23.24
CA LEU A 295 -26.32 28.88 23.00
C LEU A 295 -26.00 30.27 23.53
N ALA A 296 -26.38 31.29 22.75
CA ALA A 296 -26.47 32.67 23.18
C ALA A 296 -27.89 33.13 22.82
N ILE A 297 -28.66 33.54 23.81
CA ILE A 297 -29.98 34.16 23.59
C ILE A 297 -29.96 35.52 24.26
N GLN A 298 -30.38 36.54 23.49
CA GLN A 298 -30.72 37.83 24.07
C GLN A 298 -32.10 37.73 24.70
N PRO A 299 -32.26 38.14 25.97
CA PRO A 299 -33.53 38.12 26.65
C PRO A 299 -34.48 39.13 26.00
N TRP A 300 -35.77 38.81 25.94
CA TRP A 300 -36.79 39.76 25.48
C TRP A 300 -36.92 40.96 26.44
N SER A 301 -36.59 40.77 27.73
CA SER A 301 -36.70 41.79 28.78
C SER A 301 -35.36 42.05 29.50
N SER A 302 -35.22 43.25 30.07
CA SER A 302 -34.00 43.76 30.73
C SER A 302 -33.57 42.99 31.99
N ASP A 303 -34.41 42.10 32.51
CA ASP A 303 -34.27 41.53 33.85
C ASP A 303 -33.72 40.10 33.84
N ILE A 304 -33.54 39.50 32.66
CA ILE A 304 -32.94 38.17 32.48
C ILE A 304 -31.54 38.39 31.93
N GLN A 305 -30.49 37.86 32.57
CA GLN A 305 -29.14 37.93 31.98
C GLN A 305 -29.12 37.14 30.67
N ASN A 306 -28.45 37.67 29.63
CA ASN A 306 -28.15 36.98 28.38
C ASN A 306 -27.77 35.51 28.65
N GLN A 307 -28.64 34.59 28.24
CA GLN A 307 -28.42 33.17 28.39
C GLN A 307 -27.27 32.78 27.48
N LEU A 308 -26.17 32.37 28.09
CA LEU A 308 -24.98 31.90 27.41
C LEU A 308 -24.60 30.57 28.00
N THR A 309 -24.63 29.52 27.18
CA THR A 309 -24.22 28.17 27.56
C THR A 309 -23.05 27.71 26.71
N ARG A 310 -22.24 26.85 27.32
CA ARG A 310 -21.16 26.09 26.68
C ARG A 310 -21.24 24.67 27.20
N SER A 311 -20.70 23.72 26.45
CA SER A 311 -20.62 22.34 26.91
C SER A 311 -19.19 21.82 26.85
N LEU A 312 -18.88 20.94 27.78
CA LEU A 312 -17.59 20.28 27.92
C LEU A 312 -17.81 18.78 27.73
N ILE A 313 -16.84 18.13 27.10
CA ILE A 313 -16.83 16.67 26.96
C ILE A 313 -15.40 16.15 27.02
N GLU A 314 -15.17 15.12 27.82
CA GLU A 314 -13.89 14.42 27.90
C GLU A 314 -14.03 12.97 27.45
N TRP A 315 -13.05 12.53 26.67
CA TRP A 315 -12.95 11.15 26.19
C TRP A 315 -11.84 10.44 26.94
N ASP A 316 -12.09 9.21 27.39
CA ASP A 316 -11.05 8.39 28.01
C ASP A 316 -10.05 7.90 26.95
N LEU A 317 -9.06 8.74 26.65
CA LEU A 317 -7.99 8.43 25.71
C LEU A 317 -6.97 7.43 26.27
N ASN A 318 -7.06 7.01 27.53
CA ASN A 318 -6.25 5.90 28.05
C ASN A 318 -6.64 4.56 27.41
N LYS A 319 -7.83 4.50 26.79
CA LYS A 319 -8.25 3.37 25.94
C LYS A 319 -7.44 3.26 24.65
N LEU A 320 -6.71 4.31 24.26
CA LEU A 320 -5.72 4.23 23.18
C LEU A 320 -4.38 3.70 23.71
N PRO A 321 -3.71 2.79 22.98
CA PRO A 321 -2.35 2.40 23.31
C PRO A 321 -1.42 3.63 23.38
N LYS A 322 -0.56 3.68 24.41
CA LYS A 322 0.39 4.80 24.59
C LYS A 322 1.28 5.00 23.37
N SER A 323 1.62 3.93 22.67
CA SER A 323 2.41 3.92 21.44
C SER A 323 1.65 4.30 20.17
N ALA A 324 0.32 4.44 20.23
CA ALA A 324 -0.51 4.66 19.04
C ALA A 324 -0.23 5.97 18.28
N THR A 325 -0.16 5.94 16.96
CA THR A 325 -0.14 7.14 16.12
C THR A 325 -1.53 7.36 15.54
N ILE A 326 -2.23 8.43 15.96
CA ILE A 326 -3.56 8.78 15.44
C ILE A 326 -3.41 9.19 13.96
N LYS A 327 -4.18 8.52 13.09
CA LYS A 327 -4.24 8.83 11.65
C LYS A 327 -5.45 9.67 11.29
N LYS A 328 -6.59 9.41 11.93
CA LYS A 328 -7.84 10.15 11.73
C LYS A 328 -8.70 10.05 12.99
N ALA A 329 -9.39 11.12 13.34
CA ALA A 329 -10.41 11.06 14.37
C ALA A 329 -11.66 11.86 13.96
N VAL A 330 -12.82 11.25 14.16
CA VAL A 330 -14.12 11.81 13.77
C VAL A 330 -15.06 11.77 14.96
N MET A 331 -15.62 12.93 15.29
CA MET A 331 -16.64 13.08 16.31
C MET A 331 -18.01 13.24 15.63
N THR A 332 -18.99 12.46 16.05
CA THR A 332 -20.37 12.53 15.59
C THR A 332 -21.25 13.01 16.73
N LEU A 333 -22.00 14.09 16.49
CA LEU A 333 -22.97 14.67 17.40
C LEU A 333 -24.37 14.50 16.84
N PHE A 334 -25.31 13.96 17.62
CA PHE A 334 -26.67 13.70 17.16
C PHE A 334 -27.61 14.81 17.63
N TYR A 335 -28.53 15.22 16.75
CA TYR A 335 -29.60 16.12 17.17
C TYR A 335 -30.64 15.34 17.96
N HIS A 336 -31.17 15.98 19.00
CA HIS A 336 -32.23 15.40 19.80
C HIS A 336 -33.57 15.51 19.05
N ASP A 337 -34.27 14.38 18.88
CA ASP A 337 -35.53 14.32 18.12
C ASP A 337 -36.74 14.80 18.97
N GLU A 338 -36.64 14.67 20.30
CA GLU A 338 -37.75 15.04 21.18
C GLU A 338 -37.72 16.51 21.59
N TYR A 339 -38.92 17.08 21.61
CA TYR A 339 -39.28 18.28 22.37
C TYR A 339 -39.12 17.98 23.87
N ILE A 340 -37.88 17.98 24.38
CA ILE A 340 -37.65 17.98 25.82
C ILE A 340 -37.91 19.41 26.29
N ARG A 341 -38.87 19.57 27.22
CA ARG A 341 -39.04 20.82 27.96
C ARG A 341 -37.74 21.12 28.68
N ASP A 342 -37.06 22.13 28.19
CA ASP A 342 -35.85 22.62 28.81
C ASP A 342 -36.20 23.24 30.16
N SER A 343 -35.78 22.59 31.25
CA SER A 343 -36.03 23.04 32.62
C SER A 343 -35.33 24.35 32.95
N ILE A 344 -34.34 24.74 32.15
CA ILE A 344 -33.52 25.94 32.32
C ILE A 344 -34.05 27.09 31.46
N LEU A 345 -34.61 26.79 30.28
CA LEU A 345 -35.33 27.77 29.45
C LEU A 345 -36.78 27.91 29.93
N THR A 346 -36.98 28.72 30.97
CA THR A 346 -38.31 28.94 31.57
C THR A 346 -39.23 29.85 30.74
N ASP A 347 -38.84 30.30 29.53
CA ASP A 347 -39.70 31.16 28.71
C ASP A 347 -40.82 30.34 28.04
N PRO A 348 -42.10 30.57 28.40
CA PRO A 348 -43.22 29.87 27.79
C PRO A 348 -43.38 30.16 26.29
N SER A 349 -42.84 31.28 25.79
CA SER A 349 -42.87 31.63 24.36
C SER A 349 -41.91 30.78 23.53
N LEU A 350 -40.75 30.39 24.09
CA LEU A 350 -39.82 29.42 23.48
C LEU A 350 -40.35 27.98 23.57
N ASN A 351 -41.08 27.66 24.63
CA ASN A 351 -41.77 26.37 24.73
C ASN A 351 -42.82 26.19 23.62
N ASN A 352 -43.56 27.23 23.22
CA ASN A 352 -44.56 27.07 22.16
C ASN A 352 -44.00 27.25 20.75
N HIS A 353 -42.68 27.22 20.55
CA HIS A 353 -42.05 27.47 19.27
C HIS A 353 -41.41 26.20 18.67
N PRO A 354 -42.19 25.29 18.07
CA PRO A 354 -41.64 24.18 17.32
C PRO A 354 -41.02 24.77 16.05
N TRP A 355 -39.71 24.60 15.88
CA TRP A 355 -39.03 24.87 14.60
C TRP A 355 -38.98 26.33 14.13
N TRP A 356 -38.99 27.33 15.03
CA TRP A 356 -38.81 28.70 14.57
C TRP A 356 -37.35 28.95 14.16
N CYS A 357 -37.17 28.80 12.85
CA CYS A 357 -36.18 29.38 11.98
C CYS A 357 -35.99 30.89 12.20
N ASP A 358 -35.43 31.32 13.32
CA ASP A 358 -35.09 32.73 13.55
C ASP A 358 -33.66 33.06 13.10
N SER A 359 -33.20 32.37 12.07
CA SER A 359 -32.30 32.96 11.10
C SER A 359 -32.64 32.45 9.70
N CYS A 360 -33.61 33.10 9.05
CA CYS A 360 -33.71 33.14 7.59
C CYS A 360 -32.45 33.73 6.91
N ILE A 361 -31.44 34.12 7.70
CA ILE A 361 -30.10 34.45 7.24
C ILE A 361 -29.24 33.23 7.55
N ILE A 362 -29.14 32.30 6.60
CA ILE A 362 -28.00 31.38 6.54
C ILE A 362 -26.80 32.29 6.30
N PRO A 363 -25.87 32.51 7.25
CA PRO A 363 -24.65 33.21 6.90
C PRO A 363 -23.92 32.24 5.96
N GLU A 364 -23.87 32.55 4.67
CA GLU A 364 -23.28 31.69 3.64
C GLU A 364 -21.81 31.35 3.89
N GLU A 365 -21.15 31.90 4.93
CA GLU A 365 -19.69 31.86 5.04
C GLU A 365 -19.11 31.76 6.47
N TYR A 366 -19.90 31.56 7.54
CA TYR A 366 -19.36 31.63 8.92
C TYR A 366 -19.58 30.37 9.77
N PRO A 367 -18.53 29.87 10.46
CA PRO A 367 -18.71 28.85 11.49
C PRO A 367 -19.44 29.45 12.70
N CYS A 368 -20.44 28.73 13.19
CA CYS A 368 -21.30 29.18 14.29
C CYS A 368 -20.74 28.76 15.65
N ALA A 369 -20.18 27.55 15.73
CA ALA A 369 -19.57 27.01 16.93
C ALA A 369 -18.11 26.64 16.70
N VAL A 370 -17.39 26.46 17.80
CA VAL A 370 -15.99 26.03 17.82
C VAL A 370 -15.78 25.03 18.94
N LEU A 371 -15.06 23.95 18.63
CA LEU A 371 -14.48 23.03 19.61
C LEU A 371 -13.06 23.47 19.93
N GLN A 372 -12.81 23.75 21.19
CA GLN A 372 -11.50 24.13 21.71
C GLN A 372 -10.99 23.08 22.68
N ARG A 373 -9.70 22.79 22.63
CA ARG A 373 -9.07 21.87 23.59
C ARG A 373 -9.03 22.53 24.97
N ILE A 374 -9.43 21.77 25.99
CA ILE A 374 -9.34 22.16 27.40
C ILE A 374 -7.93 21.85 27.91
N ILE A 375 -7.29 22.82 28.56
CA ILE A 375 -5.88 22.73 28.98
C ILE A 375 -5.69 22.67 30.51
N SER A 376 -6.77 22.79 31.29
CA SER A 376 -6.78 22.58 32.74
C SER A 376 -7.78 21.49 33.14
N PRO A 377 -7.52 20.72 34.22
CA PRO A 377 -8.45 19.68 34.67
C PRO A 377 -9.78 20.26 35.14
N TRP A 378 -10.83 19.44 35.05
CA TRP A 378 -12.18 19.73 35.54
C TRP A 378 -12.88 18.43 35.94
N GLU A 379 -13.89 18.50 36.79
CA GLU A 379 -14.72 17.36 37.18
C GLU A 379 -16.18 17.61 36.80
N GLU A 380 -16.85 16.57 36.30
CA GLU A 380 -18.21 16.64 35.73
C GLU A 380 -19.22 17.28 36.67
N TYR A 381 -19.21 16.86 37.93
CA TYR A 381 -20.15 17.29 38.96
C TYR A 381 -19.66 18.48 39.81
N GLU A 382 -18.51 19.06 39.46
CA GLU A 382 -17.98 20.24 40.15
C GLU A 382 -17.80 21.45 39.22
N VAL A 383 -17.79 21.24 37.90
CA VAL A 383 -17.63 22.30 36.91
C VAL A 383 -18.88 23.18 36.89
N THR A 384 -18.66 24.49 36.84
CA THR A 384 -19.70 25.51 36.76
C THR A 384 -19.20 26.61 35.83
N TRP A 385 -20.02 27.62 35.55
CA TRP A 385 -19.57 28.75 34.75
C TRP A 385 -18.39 29.50 35.40
N VAL A 386 -18.42 29.67 36.73
CA VAL A 386 -17.33 30.37 37.45
C VAL A 386 -16.08 29.50 37.62
N LYS A 387 -16.21 28.17 37.59
CA LYS A 387 -15.10 27.19 37.70
C LYS A 387 -14.76 26.53 36.37
N GLN A 388 -15.09 27.16 35.24
CA GLN A 388 -14.80 26.58 33.94
C GLN A 388 -13.29 26.48 33.69
N PRO A 389 -12.83 25.42 33.00
CA PRO A 389 -11.42 25.24 32.72
C PRO A 389 -10.95 26.16 31.57
N GLU A 390 -9.64 26.40 31.52
CA GLU A 390 -9.01 27.16 30.44
C GLU A 390 -8.99 26.36 29.13
N THR A 391 -9.07 27.05 28.00
CA THR A 391 -8.99 26.46 26.66
C THR A 391 -7.91 27.11 25.81
N THR A 392 -7.55 26.47 24.69
CA THR A 392 -6.63 27.01 23.68
C THR A 392 -7.30 27.17 22.31
N THR A 393 -6.82 28.15 21.55
CA THR A 393 -7.21 28.35 20.14
C THR A 393 -6.37 27.53 19.15
N GLU A 394 -5.30 26.89 19.62
CA GLU A 394 -4.44 26.04 18.80
C GLU A 394 -5.22 24.83 18.27
N ASN A 395 -5.19 24.62 16.96
CA ASN A 395 -5.90 23.55 16.24
C ASN A 395 -7.40 23.42 16.59
N GLN A 396 -8.05 24.50 17.02
CA GLN A 396 -9.49 24.51 17.28
C GLN A 396 -10.29 24.16 16.01
N VAL A 397 -11.41 23.47 16.19
CA VAL A 397 -12.23 22.99 15.08
C VAL A 397 -13.49 23.82 14.99
N PHE A 398 -13.69 24.48 13.85
CA PHE A 398 -14.86 25.30 13.57
C PHE A 398 -16.01 24.44 13.00
N ILE A 399 -17.21 24.64 13.53
CA ILE A 399 -18.40 23.88 13.13
C ILE A 399 -19.38 24.83 12.41
N PRO A 400 -19.67 24.59 11.12
CA PRO A 400 -20.68 25.34 10.39
C PRO A 400 -22.08 24.86 10.78
N MET A 401 -23.06 25.75 10.67
CA MET A 401 -24.47 25.41 10.78
C MET A 401 -24.94 24.75 9.49
N LYS A 402 -25.37 23.48 9.57
CA LYS A 402 -25.96 22.79 8.41
C LYS A 402 -27.44 22.62 8.63
N TYR A 403 -28.18 22.87 7.56
CA TYR A 403 -29.61 22.65 7.53
C TYR A 403 -30.04 22.04 6.21
N TYR A 404 -31.08 21.21 6.26
CA TYR A 404 -31.79 20.73 5.09
C TYR A 404 -33.10 21.48 4.93
N ILE A 405 -33.38 21.89 3.70
CA ILE A 405 -34.72 22.30 3.31
C ILE A 405 -35.49 21.01 3.03
N GLN A 406 -36.54 20.71 3.80
CA GLN A 406 -37.44 19.62 3.43
C GLN A 406 -38.38 20.10 2.32
N GLU A 407 -38.34 19.44 1.15
CA GLU A 407 -39.24 19.72 0.02
C GLU A 407 -40.72 19.42 0.31
N LEU A 408 -41.04 18.81 1.45
CA LEU A 408 -42.36 18.20 1.75
C LEU A 408 -43.24 18.97 2.74
N ALA A 409 -42.77 20.06 3.35
CA ALA A 409 -43.60 20.89 4.21
C ALA A 409 -44.09 22.12 3.44
N SER A 410 -45.37 22.45 3.56
CA SER A 410 -46.03 23.63 2.97
C SER A 410 -45.52 24.98 3.53
N ALA A 411 -44.42 24.97 4.27
CA ALA A 411 -43.60 26.11 4.67
C ALA A 411 -42.14 25.69 4.47
N ASN A 412 -41.26 26.61 4.06
CA ASN A 412 -39.81 26.39 3.97
C ASN A 412 -39.23 26.07 5.36
N CYS A 413 -39.47 24.85 5.86
CA CYS A 413 -39.00 24.39 7.14
C CYS A 413 -37.56 23.94 6.99
N ILE A 414 -36.70 24.66 7.70
CA ILE A 414 -35.28 24.37 7.84
C ILE A 414 -35.17 23.32 8.96
N VAL A 415 -34.76 22.09 8.62
CA VAL A 415 -34.61 20.99 9.57
C VAL A 415 -33.12 20.68 9.71
N PRO A 416 -32.57 20.59 10.93
CA PRO A 416 -31.18 20.15 11.11
C PRO A 416 -30.98 18.71 10.59
N PRO A 417 -29.75 18.31 10.23
CA PRO A 417 -29.45 16.91 9.96
C PRO A 417 -29.74 16.03 11.17
N VAL A 418 -29.80 14.71 10.96
CA VAL A 418 -29.91 13.76 12.09
C VAL A 418 -28.65 13.79 12.98
N SER A 419 -27.50 14.12 12.38
CA SER A 419 -26.22 14.22 13.08
C SER A 419 -25.24 15.15 12.34
N GLU A 420 -24.31 15.75 13.08
CA GLU A 420 -23.11 16.37 12.54
C GLU A 420 -21.90 15.46 12.69
N VAL A 421 -21.10 15.37 11.63
CA VAL A 421 -19.83 14.64 11.59
C VAL A 421 -18.69 15.67 11.49
N ILE A 422 -17.80 15.65 12.46
CA ILE A 422 -16.78 16.67 12.70
C ILE A 422 -15.40 16.01 12.71
N ASP A 423 -14.47 16.49 11.88
CA ASP A 423 -13.08 16.02 11.91
C ASP A 423 -12.33 16.70 13.06
N VAL A 424 -11.91 15.88 14.04
CA VAL A 424 -11.20 16.32 15.25
C VAL A 424 -9.76 15.81 15.30
N THR A 425 -9.21 15.37 14.16
CA THR A 425 -7.91 14.68 14.09
C THR A 425 -6.78 15.49 14.71
N ARG A 426 -6.66 16.78 14.36
CA ARG A 426 -5.58 17.66 14.86
C ARG A 426 -5.73 17.93 16.36
N LEU A 427 -6.96 18.15 16.81
CA LEU A 427 -7.27 18.46 18.19
C LEU A 427 -6.94 17.26 19.10
N LEU A 428 -7.23 16.04 18.66
CA LEU A 428 -6.84 14.81 19.35
C LEU A 428 -5.33 14.53 19.34
N ALA A 429 -4.64 14.83 18.23
CA ALA A 429 -3.19 14.70 18.14
C ALA A 429 -2.49 15.60 19.18
N ASP A 430 -2.95 16.85 19.34
CA ASP A 430 -2.43 17.77 20.35
C ASP A 430 -2.67 17.25 21.76
N MET A 431 -3.89 16.79 22.06
CA MET A 431 -4.26 16.23 23.36
C MET A 431 -3.36 15.07 23.77
N LYS A 432 -2.98 14.21 22.82
CA LYS A 432 -2.08 13.10 23.10
C LYS A 432 -0.69 13.57 23.52
N SER A 433 -0.21 14.69 22.97
CA SER A 433 1.14 15.22 23.22
C SER A 433 1.23 16.15 24.44
N ALA A 434 0.19 16.94 24.70
CA ALA A 434 0.18 17.99 25.73
C ALA A 434 -0.61 17.63 27.00
N GLY A 435 -1.22 16.45 27.04
CA GLY A 435 -2.23 16.07 28.04
C GLY A 435 -3.65 16.38 27.56
N HIS A 436 -4.62 15.59 28.04
CA HIS A 436 -6.02 15.71 27.66
C HIS A 436 -6.89 16.04 28.87
N ASN A 437 -7.80 17.01 28.70
CA ASN A 437 -8.89 17.30 29.63
C ASN A 437 -10.21 17.47 28.86
N GLY A 438 -10.32 16.89 27.65
CA GLY A 438 -11.50 17.05 26.81
C GLY A 438 -11.58 18.36 26.00
N MET A 439 -12.76 18.61 25.45
CA MET A 439 -13.08 19.71 24.53
C MET A 439 -14.20 20.56 25.10
N MET A 440 -14.17 21.86 24.79
CA MET A 440 -15.27 22.79 25.04
C MET A 440 -15.91 23.20 23.72
N LEU A 441 -17.21 22.98 23.62
CA LEU A 441 -18.08 23.55 22.59
C LEU A 441 -18.55 24.93 23.04
N ARG A 442 -18.32 25.94 22.20
CA ARG A 442 -18.85 27.28 22.40
C ARG A 442 -19.17 27.96 21.09
N LEU A 443 -19.92 29.06 21.14
CA LEU A 443 -20.17 29.86 19.94
C LEU A 443 -18.91 30.64 19.53
N VAL A 444 -18.73 30.83 18.23
CA VAL A 444 -17.67 31.69 17.71
C VAL A 444 -17.93 33.15 18.11
N ARG A 445 -19.20 33.56 18.07
CA ARG A 445 -19.67 34.88 18.51
C ARG A 445 -20.76 34.68 19.54
N GLU A 446 -20.46 35.02 20.79
CA GLU A 446 -21.36 34.83 21.93
C GLU A 446 -22.21 36.08 22.23
N GLU A 447 -21.95 37.16 21.50
CA GLU A 447 -22.66 38.43 21.55
C GLU A 447 -23.93 38.47 20.67
N TYR A 448 -24.07 37.52 19.74
CA TYR A 448 -25.21 37.40 18.84
C TYR A 448 -26.09 36.21 19.22
N PRO A 449 -27.44 36.34 19.10
CA PRO A 449 -28.34 35.22 19.28
C PRO A 449 -28.00 34.08 18.31
N GLN A 450 -27.67 32.91 18.85
CA GLN A 450 -27.29 31.73 18.09
C GLN A 450 -27.49 30.49 18.96
N TRP A 451 -27.89 29.38 18.35
CA TRP A 451 -28.16 28.14 19.08
C TRP A 451 -27.63 26.93 18.33
N PHE A 452 -26.83 26.12 19.03
CA PHE A 452 -26.34 24.80 18.64
C PHE A 452 -26.66 23.81 19.75
N ARG A 453 -27.44 22.76 19.47
CA ARG A 453 -27.84 21.77 20.48
C ARG A 453 -27.82 20.37 19.91
N TYR A 454 -27.14 19.50 20.65
CA TYR A 454 -27.03 18.07 20.40
C TYR A 454 -27.41 17.30 21.66
N ALA A 455 -27.58 15.99 21.53
CA ALA A 455 -27.67 15.07 22.64
C ALA A 455 -26.32 14.95 23.38
N SER A 456 -26.38 14.99 24.71
CA SER A 456 -25.29 14.64 25.65
C SER A 456 -25.18 13.12 25.85
N SER A 457 -24.29 12.66 26.71
CA SER A 457 -24.31 11.24 27.15
C SER A 457 -25.49 10.92 28.10
N ASP A 458 -26.14 11.92 28.70
CA ASP A 458 -27.37 11.78 29.51
C ASP A 458 -28.66 11.78 28.68
N ALA A 459 -28.56 11.98 27.37
CA ALA A 459 -29.72 12.01 26.49
C ALA A 459 -30.33 10.61 26.30
N GLU A 460 -31.65 10.53 26.27
CA GLU A 460 -32.37 9.33 25.84
C GLU A 460 -32.94 9.54 24.43
N PRO A 461 -32.90 8.55 23.53
CA PRO A 461 -32.35 7.20 23.71
C PRO A 461 -30.82 7.10 23.47
N PRO A 462 -30.15 6.02 23.94
CA PRO A 462 -28.69 5.85 23.89
C PRO A 462 -28.03 5.99 22.52
N LYS A 463 -28.78 5.74 21.44
CA LYS A 463 -28.30 5.89 20.06
C LYS A 463 -27.94 7.34 19.70
N LEU A 464 -28.37 8.32 20.50
CA LEU A 464 -28.09 9.75 20.30
C LEU A 464 -26.85 10.23 21.05
N TRP A 465 -26.22 9.41 21.89
CA TRP A 465 -25.02 9.83 22.62
C TRP A 465 -23.89 10.23 21.66
N PRO A 466 -23.08 11.25 21.99
CA PRO A 466 -21.89 11.62 21.23
C PRO A 466 -21.00 10.40 20.96
N LYS A 467 -20.51 10.29 19.72
CA LYS A 467 -19.63 9.18 19.31
C LYS A 467 -18.29 9.71 18.78
N LEU A 468 -17.19 9.12 19.22
CA LEU A 468 -15.84 9.39 18.73
C LEU A 468 -15.23 8.14 18.12
N GLU A 469 -14.81 8.25 16.86
CA GLU A 469 -14.16 7.19 16.09
C GLU A 469 -12.70 7.59 15.83
N ILE A 470 -11.75 6.81 16.34
CA ILE A 470 -10.31 7.08 16.26
C ILE A 470 -9.64 5.96 15.47
N TYR A 471 -9.10 6.32 14.31
CA TYR A 471 -8.29 5.46 13.47
C TYR A 471 -6.81 5.69 13.82
N TYR A 472 -6.11 4.65 14.24
CA TYR A 472 -4.72 4.74 14.71
C TYR A 472 -3.86 3.57 14.25
N THR A 473 -2.55 3.79 14.20
CA THR A 473 -1.54 2.74 14.00
C THR A 473 -0.69 2.57 15.25
N LEU A 474 0.01 1.45 15.40
CA LEU A 474 1.04 1.25 16.40
C LEU A 474 2.42 1.52 15.76
N PRO A 475 3.50 1.65 16.55
CA PRO A 475 4.86 1.69 16.01
C PRO A 475 5.31 0.28 15.65
N GLU A 476 6.15 0.19 14.60
CA GLU A 476 6.86 -1.03 14.18
C GLU A 476 7.68 -1.69 15.30
#